data_AF-A0A925XY08-F1
#
_entry.id   AF-A0A925XY08-F1
#
_cell.length_a   1.000
_cell.length_b   1.000
_cell.length_c   1.000
_cell.angle_alpha   90.00
_cell.angle_beta   90.00
_cell.angle_gamma   90.00
#
_symmetry.space_group_name_H-M   'P 1'
#
loop_
_entity.id
_entity.type
_entity.pdbx_description
1 polymer ?
#
loop_
_entity_poly.entity_id
_entity_poly.type
_entity_poly.pdbx_seq_one_letter_code
_entity_poly.pdbx_strand_id
1 'polypeptide(L)'
;MSLKVFLSLPLALAISVYGAFQLQPVLAQSTGGVLQIVPPAPDRDLVPNRVVFSTVNEEVRAAKTLRLQNTGSGTLTITDLSLGNSRETANAIRTSDHQRAVDYSILNPPTLPLTLAAGAFIDLPIQFAPQRVATVNTAITFSSPHTINGENYAALTITSNDPARPTTVVNLAGINFADYEGVSEPSVAEIARTFGWTLNIGTENSPLACSNPTSCSTATVNTGGEKKLFGDEVYSPTWLRADASRPVLLWPLATISGRTDAPHSPTRWVPQGSTGQGTLLYNFAGRDNDDNVIGSNDLSGGENQKILPKILVNNVNSTPTAGTVDFIPSTSFGLNANGAFSDDSRNGEGDLHNFRVFPVRDQRGTLVPNSWFIT
;
A
#
# COMPACT_ATOMS: atom_id res chain seq x y z
N MET A 1 -38.49 14.12 -5.06
CA MET A 1 -37.07 14.52 -5.22
C MET A 1 -36.37 14.18 -3.92
N SER A 2 -35.73 13.01 -3.82
CA SER A 2 -34.88 12.69 -2.68
C SER A 2 -33.85 11.67 -3.14
N LEU A 3 -32.65 12.18 -3.40
CA LEU A 3 -31.42 11.44 -3.56
C LEU A 3 -30.77 11.38 -2.18
N LYS A 4 -30.49 10.18 -1.68
CA LYS A 4 -29.54 9.97 -0.58
C LYS A 4 -28.63 8.81 -0.98
N VAL A 5 -27.54 9.18 -1.62
CA VAL A 5 -26.33 8.37 -1.78
C VAL A 5 -25.57 8.45 -0.45
N PHE A 6 -25.15 7.32 0.09
CA PHE A 6 -23.98 7.26 0.97
C PHE A 6 -23.03 6.20 0.42
N LEU A 7 -21.83 6.67 0.11
CA LEU A 7 -20.67 5.97 -0.44
C LEU A 7 -20.29 4.74 0.40
N SER A 8 -20.00 3.63 -0.27
CA SER A 8 -19.04 2.64 0.23
C SER A 8 -17.65 3.26 0.19
N LEU A 9 -16.97 3.35 1.34
CA LEU A 9 -15.59 3.81 1.41
C LEU A 9 -14.67 2.68 0.92
N PRO A 10 -13.77 2.92 -0.05
CA PRO A 10 -12.78 1.92 -0.42
C PRO A 10 -11.74 1.79 0.71
N LEU A 11 -11.78 0.68 1.44
CA LEU A 11 -10.81 0.38 2.49
C LEU A 11 -9.83 -0.68 1.99
N ALA A 12 -8.62 -0.30 1.57
CA ALA A 12 -7.63 -1.29 1.15
C ALA A 12 -6.83 -1.86 2.34
N LEU A 13 -6.87 -3.18 2.50
CA LEU A 13 -6.18 -3.97 3.50
C LEU A 13 -5.31 -5.05 2.83
N ALA A 14 -4.19 -5.44 3.45
CA ALA A 14 -3.49 -6.67 3.08
C ALA A 14 -3.53 -7.65 4.26
N ILE A 15 -4.03 -8.87 4.01
CA ILE A 15 -3.73 -10.00 4.88
C ILE A 15 -2.49 -10.68 4.35
N SER A 16 -1.44 -10.73 5.16
CA SER A 16 -0.34 -11.66 4.91
C SER A 16 -0.26 -12.63 6.07
N VAL A 17 -0.41 -13.92 5.77
CA VAL A 17 0.07 -14.97 6.67
C VAL A 17 1.49 -15.25 6.24
N TYR A 18 2.43 -14.43 6.70
CA TYR A 18 3.83 -14.56 6.32
C TYR A 18 4.28 -16.01 6.49
N GLY A 19 4.55 -16.67 5.36
CA GLY A 19 5.77 -17.46 5.25
C GLY A 19 6.90 -16.46 5.36
N ALA A 20 7.45 -16.31 6.57
CA ALA A 20 8.67 -15.58 6.93
C ALA A 20 9.38 -15.03 5.68
N PHE A 21 9.64 -13.72 5.66
CA PHE A 21 10.97 -13.31 5.20
C PHE A 21 11.90 -14.26 5.92
N GLN A 22 12.42 -15.28 5.23
CA GLN A 22 13.40 -16.14 5.82
C GLN A 22 14.42 -15.16 6.36
N LEU A 23 14.67 -15.20 7.68
CA LEU A 23 15.95 -14.74 8.20
C LEU A 23 16.93 -15.33 7.20
N GLN A 24 17.53 -14.49 6.35
CA GLN A 24 18.45 -15.00 5.34
C GLN A 24 19.39 -15.89 6.14
N PRO A 25 19.42 -17.21 5.87
CA PRO A 25 20.15 -18.15 6.71
C PRO A 25 21.52 -17.54 6.87
N VAL A 26 21.98 -17.27 8.11
CA VAL A 26 23.16 -16.43 8.40
C VAL A 26 24.21 -16.76 7.37
N LEU A 27 24.23 -15.98 6.29
CA LEU A 27 25.05 -16.33 5.14
C LEU A 27 26.44 -16.14 5.71
N ALA A 28 27.32 -17.14 5.53
CA ALA A 28 28.70 -17.02 5.94
C ALA A 28 29.17 -15.61 5.58
N GLN A 29 29.52 -14.79 6.59
CA GLN A 29 29.76 -13.36 6.40
C GLN A 29 30.67 -13.20 5.20
N SER A 30 30.14 -12.67 4.10
CA SER A 30 30.96 -12.53 2.92
C SER A 30 32.10 -11.59 3.27
N THR A 31 33.32 -12.00 2.95
CA THR A 31 34.49 -11.16 3.16
C THR A 31 34.34 -9.86 2.36
N GLY A 32 34.25 -8.73 3.05
CA GLY A 32 34.02 -7.42 2.43
C GLY A 32 32.85 -6.65 3.03
N GLY A 33 32.57 -5.46 2.49
CA GLY A 33 31.36 -4.71 2.83
C GLY A 33 30.13 -5.31 2.16
N VAL A 34 28.99 -5.33 2.85
CA VAL A 34 27.72 -5.84 2.33
C VAL A 34 26.64 -4.80 2.56
N LEU A 35 26.02 -4.33 1.49
CA LEU A 35 24.98 -3.31 1.58
C LEU A 35 23.63 -3.96 1.89
N GLN A 36 23.08 -3.67 3.07
CA GLN A 36 21.68 -3.94 3.38
C GLN A 36 20.87 -2.65 3.27
N ILE A 37 19.76 -2.73 2.54
CA ILE A 37 18.75 -1.67 2.46
C ILE A 37 17.62 -2.00 3.42
N VAL A 38 17.28 -1.07 4.29
CA VAL A 38 16.16 -1.20 5.22
C VAL A 38 15.19 -0.03 4.99
N PRO A 39 14.11 -0.25 4.22
CA PRO A 39 13.01 0.72 4.12
C PRO A 39 12.39 1.02 5.49
N PRO A 40 11.68 2.15 5.65
CA PRO A 40 10.95 2.41 6.89
C PRO A 40 9.81 1.40 7.08
N ALA A 41 9.31 1.28 8.30
CA ALA A 41 8.04 0.62 8.54
C ALA A 41 6.89 1.57 8.13
N PRO A 42 5.77 1.06 7.60
CA PRO A 42 5.48 -0.36 7.35
C PRO A 42 6.00 -0.90 6.01
N ASP A 43 6.63 -0.07 5.16
CA ASP A 43 7.05 -0.44 3.81
C ASP A 43 7.87 -1.74 3.76
N ARG A 44 8.87 -1.87 4.63
CA ARG A 44 9.74 -3.08 4.71
C ARG A 44 9.00 -4.37 5.07
N ASP A 45 7.85 -4.26 5.72
CA ASP A 45 7.05 -5.39 6.19
C ASP A 45 5.97 -5.78 5.16
N LEU A 46 5.79 -4.99 4.11
CA LEU A 46 4.79 -5.20 3.06
C LEU A 46 5.43 -5.56 1.72
N VAL A 47 6.45 -4.80 1.33
CA VAL A 47 7.03 -4.85 -0.02
C VAL A 47 8.55 -4.76 0.08
N PRO A 48 9.30 -5.81 -0.34
CA PRO A 48 10.75 -5.76 -0.26
C PRO A 48 11.28 -4.63 -1.13
N ASN A 49 12.26 -3.88 -0.60
CA ASN A 49 13.09 -2.98 -1.39
C ASN A 49 12.30 -1.89 -2.15
N ARG A 50 11.19 -1.45 -1.56
CA ARG A 50 10.33 -0.38 -2.06
C ARG A 50 10.06 0.62 -0.94
N VAL A 51 9.93 1.90 -1.31
CA VAL A 51 9.40 2.96 -0.44
C VAL A 51 8.15 3.53 -1.12
N VAL A 52 7.05 3.52 -0.39
CA VAL A 52 5.72 3.94 -0.82
C VAL A 52 5.39 5.30 -0.21
N PHE A 53 4.85 6.21 -1.00
CA PHE A 53 4.44 7.54 -0.59
C PHE A 53 3.00 7.79 -1.02
N SER A 54 2.32 8.70 -0.32
CA SER A 54 1.10 9.32 -0.81
C SER A 54 1.07 10.78 -0.44
N THR A 55 0.43 11.58 -1.28
CA THR A 55 0.08 12.96 -1.00
C THR A 55 -1.23 13.30 -1.71
N VAL A 56 -1.73 14.51 -1.50
CA VAL A 56 -2.94 15.03 -2.15
C VAL A 56 -2.62 16.41 -2.70
N ASN A 57 -3.15 16.76 -3.87
CA ASN A 57 -3.06 18.10 -4.45
C ASN A 57 -1.62 18.64 -4.49
N GLU A 58 -0.71 17.79 -4.95
CA GLU A 58 0.72 18.06 -5.13
C GLU A 58 1.50 18.44 -3.87
N GLU A 59 0.92 18.24 -2.68
CA GLU A 59 1.57 18.65 -1.45
C GLU A 59 2.89 17.92 -1.24
N VAL A 60 3.89 18.65 -0.74
CA VAL A 60 5.16 18.07 -0.34
C VAL A 60 5.00 17.40 1.01
N ARG A 61 5.38 16.12 1.11
CA ARG A 61 5.30 15.36 2.36
C ARG A 61 6.65 15.27 3.06
N ALA A 62 6.63 14.97 4.35
CA ALA A 62 7.87 14.66 5.07
C ALA A 62 8.60 13.49 4.40
N ALA A 63 9.92 13.55 4.46
CA ALA A 63 10.75 12.50 3.94
C ALA A 63 10.55 11.20 4.73
N LYS A 64 10.58 10.09 4.00
CA LYS A 64 10.71 8.75 4.57
C LYS A 64 12.18 8.38 4.67
N THR A 65 12.58 7.80 5.80
CA THR A 65 13.98 7.43 6.03
C THR A 65 14.28 6.04 5.51
N LEU A 66 15.15 5.96 4.51
CA LEU A 66 15.75 4.72 4.02
C LEU A 66 17.09 4.49 4.72
N ARG A 67 17.28 3.36 5.41
CA ARG A 67 18.56 3.06 6.05
C ARG A 67 19.46 2.23 5.14
N LEU A 68 20.69 2.71 4.96
CA LEU A 68 21.77 1.97 4.29
C LEU A 68 22.72 1.46 5.37
N GLN A 69 22.84 0.13 5.50
CA GLN A 69 23.63 -0.50 6.54
C GLN A 69 24.70 -1.41 5.94
N ASN A 70 25.90 -1.39 6.51
CA ASN A 70 26.93 -2.38 6.19
C ASN A 70 26.79 -3.59 7.12
N THR A 71 26.31 -4.72 6.60
CA THR A 71 26.21 -6.00 7.34
C THR A 71 27.40 -6.92 7.13
N GLY A 72 28.36 -6.50 6.31
CA GLY A 72 29.59 -7.24 6.03
C GLY A 72 30.60 -7.14 7.17
N SER A 73 31.69 -7.90 7.02
CA SER A 73 32.83 -7.88 7.94
C SER A 73 33.90 -6.85 7.53
N GLY A 74 33.89 -6.40 6.28
CA GLY A 74 34.79 -5.39 5.74
C GLY A 74 34.12 -4.02 5.57
N THR A 75 34.91 -3.06 5.12
CA THR A 75 34.44 -1.70 4.83
C THR A 75 33.57 -1.67 3.56
N LEU A 76 32.40 -1.05 3.67
CA LEU A 76 31.53 -0.74 2.54
C LEU A 76 31.78 0.71 2.09
N THR A 77 32.05 0.91 0.81
CA THR A 77 32.19 2.23 0.18
C THR A 77 31.08 2.40 -0.84
N ILE A 78 30.24 3.41 -0.63
CA ILE A 78 29.20 3.85 -1.56
C ILE A 78 29.79 4.97 -2.42
N THR A 79 29.76 4.80 -3.73
CA THR A 79 30.38 5.73 -4.70
C THR A 79 29.37 6.55 -5.48
N ASP A 80 28.11 6.11 -5.55
CA ASP A 80 27.04 6.85 -6.24
C ASP A 80 25.68 6.63 -5.56
N LEU A 81 24.86 7.69 -5.56
CA LEU A 81 23.45 7.70 -5.18
C LEU A 81 22.69 8.49 -6.26
N SER A 82 21.97 7.79 -7.13
CA SER A 82 21.31 8.41 -8.29
C SER A 82 19.82 8.06 -8.37
N LEU A 83 18.98 9.08 -8.52
CA LEU A 83 17.56 8.92 -8.83
C LEU A 83 17.37 8.81 -10.35
N GLY A 84 16.56 7.85 -10.77
CA GLY A 84 16.28 7.59 -12.18
C GLY A 84 14.89 6.99 -12.40
N ASN A 85 14.62 6.60 -13.65
CA ASN A 85 13.35 5.99 -14.02
C ASN A 85 13.12 4.68 -13.26
N SER A 86 11.87 4.39 -12.93
CA SER A 86 11.49 3.10 -12.35
C SER A 86 11.82 1.96 -13.32
N ARG A 87 12.25 0.82 -12.77
CA ARG A 87 12.49 -0.41 -13.55
C ARG A 87 11.22 -1.26 -13.74
N GLU A 88 10.10 -0.83 -13.18
CA GLU A 88 8.86 -1.60 -13.11
C GLU A 88 7.89 -1.23 -14.23
N THR A 89 8.42 -0.93 -15.42
CA THR A 89 7.64 -0.47 -16.58
C THR A 89 6.66 -1.52 -17.11
N ALA A 90 6.85 -2.80 -16.77
CA ALA A 90 5.91 -3.87 -17.10
C ALA A 90 4.54 -3.68 -16.41
N ASN A 91 4.49 -2.94 -15.31
CA ASN A 91 3.27 -2.64 -14.56
C ASN A 91 2.68 -1.27 -14.91
N ALA A 92 3.26 -0.59 -15.92
CA ALA A 92 2.88 0.76 -16.28
C ALA A 92 1.56 0.78 -17.06
N ILE A 93 0.56 1.49 -16.54
CA ILE A 93 -0.58 1.93 -17.35
C ILE A 93 -0.13 3.03 -18.33
N ARG A 94 0.75 3.93 -17.87
CA ARG A 94 1.39 4.96 -18.70
C ARG A 94 2.89 4.99 -18.42
N THR A 95 3.69 4.86 -19.46
CA THR A 95 5.17 4.88 -19.35
C THR A 95 5.69 6.16 -18.69
N SER A 96 5.02 7.30 -18.90
CA SER A 96 5.40 8.58 -18.30
C SER A 96 5.31 8.58 -16.77
N ASP A 97 4.45 7.76 -16.16
CA ASP A 97 4.36 7.61 -14.72
C ASP A 97 5.56 6.87 -14.13
N HIS A 98 6.34 6.15 -14.95
CA HIS A 98 7.59 5.49 -14.53
C HIS A 98 8.86 6.30 -14.80
N GLN A 99 8.71 7.53 -15.27
CA GLN A 99 9.80 8.45 -15.59
C GLN A 99 9.77 9.66 -14.67
N ARG A 100 9.55 9.41 -13.37
CA ARG A 100 9.19 10.44 -12.39
C ARG A 100 10.24 10.67 -11.32
N ALA A 101 11.51 10.46 -11.64
CA ALA A 101 12.64 10.75 -10.73
C ALA A 101 12.63 12.20 -10.21
N VAL A 102 12.13 13.14 -11.02
CA VAL A 102 12.02 14.57 -10.68
C VAL A 102 11.05 14.86 -9.53
N ASP A 103 10.14 13.94 -9.23
CA ASP A 103 9.18 14.05 -8.12
C ASP A 103 9.77 13.57 -6.79
N TYR A 104 11.03 13.14 -6.80
CA TYR A 104 11.73 12.63 -5.62
C TYR A 104 13.03 13.40 -5.39
N SER A 105 13.41 13.54 -4.12
CA SER A 105 14.69 14.11 -3.74
C SER A 105 15.30 13.38 -2.56
N ILE A 106 16.63 13.35 -2.51
CA ILE A 106 17.39 12.94 -1.33
C ILE A 106 17.64 14.23 -0.54
N LEU A 107 17.07 14.35 0.66
CA LEU A 107 17.32 15.52 1.50
C LEU A 107 18.70 15.38 2.15
N ASN A 108 19.49 16.46 2.14
CA ASN A 108 20.83 16.50 2.73
C ASN A 108 21.72 15.31 2.30
N PRO A 109 21.94 15.11 0.98
CA PRO A 109 22.68 13.94 0.50
C PRO A 109 24.09 13.90 1.10
N PRO A 110 24.61 12.72 1.48
CA PRO A 110 25.96 12.61 2.02
C PRO A 110 27.02 12.93 0.95
N THR A 111 28.20 13.39 1.38
CA THR A 111 29.35 13.50 0.47
C THR A 111 29.81 12.12 0.04
N LEU A 112 30.09 11.96 -1.26
CA LEU A 112 30.58 10.71 -1.85
C LEU A 112 32.04 10.84 -2.29
N PRO A 113 32.85 9.76 -2.20
CA PRO A 113 32.48 8.43 -1.72
C PRO A 113 32.21 8.38 -0.20
N LEU A 114 31.16 7.68 0.21
CA LEU A 114 30.80 7.46 1.61
C LEU A 114 31.33 6.11 2.08
N THR A 115 31.99 6.07 3.24
CA THR A 115 32.52 4.84 3.82
C THR A 115 31.77 4.46 5.09
N LEU A 116 31.31 3.22 5.16
CA LEU A 116 30.65 2.62 6.32
C LEU A 116 31.51 1.45 6.85
N ALA A 117 31.96 1.57 8.10
CA ALA A 117 32.58 0.45 8.82
C ALA A 117 31.58 -0.72 8.99
N ALA A 118 32.08 -1.91 9.32
CA ALA A 118 31.22 -3.06 9.61
C ALA A 118 30.20 -2.71 10.72
N GLY A 119 28.91 -3.01 10.48
CA GLY A 119 27.80 -2.68 11.38
C GLY A 119 27.33 -1.22 11.35
N ALA A 120 28.08 -0.31 10.72
CA ALA A 120 27.69 1.09 10.60
C ALA A 120 26.53 1.27 9.60
N PHE A 121 25.79 2.37 9.76
CA PHE A 121 24.68 2.73 8.90
C PHE A 121 24.60 4.24 8.68
N ILE A 122 23.88 4.63 7.64
CA ILE A 122 23.41 6.00 7.42
C ILE A 122 21.90 5.97 7.15
N ASP A 123 21.21 6.99 7.64
CA ASP A 123 19.80 7.22 7.38
C ASP A 123 19.67 8.25 6.23
N LEU A 124 19.02 7.84 5.15
CA LEU A 124 18.85 8.60 3.91
C LEU A 124 17.40 9.08 3.79
N PRO A 125 17.08 10.35 4.11
CA PRO A 125 15.73 10.87 3.99
C PRO A 125 15.36 11.11 2.51
N ILE A 126 14.35 10.38 2.04
CA ILE A 126 13.80 10.49 0.69
C ILE A 126 12.47 11.24 0.75
N GLN A 127 12.37 12.36 0.06
CA GLN A 127 11.14 13.15 -0.04
C GLN A 127 10.42 12.88 -1.35
N PHE A 128 9.08 12.83 -1.27
CA PHE A 128 8.18 12.85 -2.42
C PHE A 128 7.51 14.21 -2.52
N ALA A 129 7.66 14.85 -3.69
CA ALA A 129 7.19 16.18 -4.02
C ALA A 129 6.75 16.18 -5.50
N PRO A 130 5.56 15.64 -5.80
CA PRO A 130 5.09 15.52 -7.18
C PRO A 130 4.95 16.89 -7.85
N GLN A 131 5.46 17.02 -9.07
CA GLN A 131 5.46 18.28 -9.82
C GLN A 131 4.34 18.38 -10.86
N ARG A 132 3.66 17.26 -11.15
CA ARG A 132 2.51 17.24 -12.07
C ARG A 132 1.22 17.31 -11.28
N VAL A 133 0.32 18.16 -11.76
CA VAL A 133 -1.06 18.20 -11.25
C VAL A 133 -1.74 16.87 -11.55
N ALA A 134 -2.23 16.21 -10.50
CA ALA A 134 -3.08 15.04 -10.61
C ALA A 134 -4.53 15.49 -10.89
N THR A 135 -5.19 14.85 -11.84
CA THR A 135 -6.59 15.16 -12.18
C THR A 135 -7.42 13.90 -12.28
N VAL A 136 -8.72 14.00 -12.05
CA VAL A 136 -9.63 12.88 -12.27
C VAL A 136 -9.90 12.74 -13.76
N ASN A 137 -9.81 11.51 -14.29
CA ASN A 137 -10.25 11.26 -15.66
C ASN A 137 -11.79 11.25 -15.74
N THR A 138 -12.40 12.41 -15.98
CA THR A 138 -13.86 12.52 -16.14
C THR A 138 -14.38 11.99 -17.47
N ALA A 139 -13.50 11.67 -18.43
CA ALA A 139 -13.88 11.08 -19.71
C ALA A 139 -14.18 9.57 -19.60
N ILE A 140 -13.76 8.94 -18.49
CA ILE A 140 -14.15 7.59 -18.12
C ILE A 140 -15.36 7.70 -17.21
N THR A 141 -16.56 7.56 -17.77
CA THR A 141 -17.83 7.53 -17.03
C THR A 141 -18.02 6.24 -16.21
N PHE A 142 -17.02 5.35 -16.18
CA PHE A 142 -17.03 4.12 -15.42
C PHE A 142 -16.45 4.36 -14.02
N SER A 143 -17.32 4.24 -13.01
CA SER A 143 -17.20 3.92 -11.56
C SER A 143 -15.86 3.78 -10.80
N SER A 144 -14.68 4.03 -11.36
CA SER A 144 -13.43 4.11 -10.60
C SER A 144 -12.58 5.22 -11.23
N PRO A 145 -12.59 6.44 -10.68
CA PRO A 145 -11.79 7.53 -11.21
C PRO A 145 -10.31 7.14 -11.15
N HIS A 146 -9.73 6.78 -12.30
CA HIS A 146 -8.29 6.70 -12.41
C HIS A 146 -7.76 8.13 -12.44
N THR A 147 -6.77 8.43 -11.60
CA THR A 147 -6.13 9.73 -11.64
C THR A 147 -5.20 9.82 -12.85
N ILE A 148 -5.28 10.91 -13.60
CA ILE A 148 -4.29 11.28 -14.59
C ILE A 148 -3.17 11.99 -13.82
N ASN A 149 -1.95 11.50 -13.95
CA ASN A 149 -0.71 11.96 -13.32
C ASN A 149 -0.61 11.73 -11.80
N GLY A 150 -1.54 11.01 -11.18
CA GLY A 150 -1.43 10.72 -9.76
C GLY A 150 -0.36 9.69 -9.42
N GLU A 151 -0.17 8.66 -10.26
CA GLU A 151 0.90 7.68 -10.06
C GLU A 151 2.27 8.24 -10.48
N ASN A 152 3.27 8.10 -9.61
CA ASN A 152 4.64 8.56 -9.84
C ASN A 152 5.65 7.52 -9.36
N TYR A 153 6.44 6.95 -10.26
CA TYR A 153 7.41 5.90 -9.97
C TYR A 153 8.83 6.32 -10.39
N ALA A 154 9.80 5.98 -9.54
CA ALA A 154 11.22 6.20 -9.76
C ALA A 154 12.05 5.05 -9.17
N ALA A 155 13.36 5.14 -9.33
CA ALA A 155 14.31 4.22 -8.71
C ALA A 155 15.48 5.01 -8.10
N LEU A 156 15.90 4.63 -6.90
CA LEU A 156 17.18 5.04 -6.33
C LEU A 156 18.21 3.95 -6.62
N THR A 157 19.23 4.28 -7.41
CA THR A 157 20.37 3.41 -7.70
C THR A 157 21.53 3.75 -6.76
N ILE A 158 22.07 2.73 -6.10
CA ILE A 158 23.16 2.82 -5.14
C ILE A 158 24.32 2.00 -5.68
N THR A 159 25.44 2.65 -5.96
CA THR A 159 26.67 1.96 -6.40
C THR A 159 27.63 1.84 -5.23
N SER A 160 28.17 0.64 -5.00
CA SER A 160 29.08 0.36 -3.89
C SER A 160 30.12 -0.69 -4.24
N ASN A 161 31.04 -0.96 -3.32
CA ASN A 161 31.99 -2.07 -3.40
C ASN A 161 31.44 -3.39 -2.80
N ASP A 162 30.12 -3.54 -2.58
CA ASP A 162 29.52 -4.84 -2.22
C ASP A 162 29.82 -5.84 -3.35
N PRO A 163 30.59 -6.93 -3.11
CA PRO A 163 31.05 -7.82 -4.16
C PRO A 163 29.92 -8.66 -4.77
N ALA A 164 28.82 -8.89 -4.04
CA ALA A 164 27.68 -9.63 -4.53
C ALA A 164 26.71 -8.71 -5.29
N ARG A 165 26.60 -7.44 -4.89
CA ARG A 165 25.67 -6.45 -5.45
C ARG A 165 26.32 -5.07 -5.56
N PRO A 166 27.25 -4.88 -6.52
CA PRO A 166 27.93 -3.58 -6.70
C PRO A 166 26.94 -2.47 -7.08
N THR A 167 25.77 -2.85 -7.61
CA THR A 167 24.64 -1.95 -7.82
C THR A 167 23.40 -2.51 -7.14
N THR A 168 22.82 -1.74 -6.23
CA THR A 168 21.52 -2.02 -5.60
C THR A 168 20.52 -0.96 -6.02
N VAL A 169 19.27 -1.36 -6.25
CA VAL A 169 18.21 -0.45 -6.74
C VAL A 169 17.05 -0.52 -5.79
N VAL A 170 16.56 0.60 -5.29
CA VAL A 170 15.37 0.70 -4.44
C VAL A 170 14.25 1.33 -5.26
N ASN A 171 13.08 0.70 -5.29
CA ASN A 171 11.94 1.23 -6.02
C ASN A 171 11.25 2.31 -5.19
N LEU A 172 10.91 3.43 -5.81
CA LEU A 172 10.16 4.52 -5.20
C LEU A 172 8.81 4.62 -5.89
N ALA A 173 7.74 4.63 -5.13
CA ALA A 173 6.38 4.71 -5.64
C ALA A 173 5.58 5.70 -4.81
N GLY A 174 4.90 6.62 -5.48
CA GLY A 174 4.20 7.72 -4.87
C GLY A 174 2.90 7.94 -5.60
N ILE A 175 1.83 8.14 -4.85
CA ILE A 175 0.54 8.51 -5.40
C ILE A 175 0.17 9.93 -4.97
N ASN A 176 -0.18 10.77 -5.94
CA ASN A 176 -0.69 12.12 -5.74
C ASN A 176 -2.19 12.08 -6.03
N PHE A 177 -3.00 12.20 -4.99
CA PHE A 177 -4.44 12.20 -5.12
C PHE A 177 -4.85 13.52 -5.79
N ALA A 178 -5.82 13.48 -6.69
CA ALA A 178 -6.14 14.64 -7.53
C ALA A 178 -6.66 15.83 -6.72
N ASP A 179 -7.39 15.55 -5.65
CA ASP A 179 -7.95 16.53 -4.71
C ASP A 179 -8.42 15.78 -3.46
N TYR A 180 -8.95 16.53 -2.50
CA TYR A 180 -9.53 16.00 -1.28
C TYR A 180 -10.89 15.36 -1.50
N GLU A 181 -11.05 14.17 -0.92
CA GLU A 181 -12.32 13.44 -0.79
C GLU A 181 -13.07 13.13 -2.11
N GLY A 182 -14.02 12.21 -2.02
CA GLY A 182 -15.02 12.00 -3.07
C GLY A 182 -14.42 11.40 -4.35
N VAL A 183 -14.73 12.00 -5.51
CA VAL A 183 -14.34 11.43 -6.82
C VAL A 183 -12.86 11.65 -7.15
N SER A 184 -12.12 12.35 -6.30
CA SER A 184 -10.70 12.68 -6.49
C SER A 184 -9.74 11.68 -5.85
N GLU A 185 -10.31 10.64 -5.25
CA GLU A 185 -9.63 9.56 -4.58
C GLU A 185 -9.03 8.56 -5.60
N PRO A 186 -7.86 7.98 -5.30
CA PRO A 186 -7.26 7.00 -6.19
C PRO A 186 -8.07 5.71 -6.24
N SER A 187 -8.03 5.11 -7.42
CA SER A 187 -8.54 3.77 -7.66
C SER A 187 -7.85 2.74 -6.76
N VAL A 188 -8.60 1.72 -6.36
CA VAL A 188 -8.10 0.55 -5.63
C VAL A 188 -6.88 -0.08 -6.31
N ALA A 189 -6.82 -0.12 -7.64
CA ALA A 189 -5.66 -0.69 -8.31
C ALA A 189 -4.50 0.30 -8.54
N GLU A 190 -4.73 1.62 -8.49
CA GLU A 190 -3.62 2.59 -8.33
C GLU A 190 -2.93 2.35 -6.98
N ILE A 191 -3.71 2.10 -5.92
CA ILE A 191 -3.17 1.71 -4.60
C ILE A 191 -2.38 0.40 -4.73
N ALA A 192 -2.95 -0.66 -5.33
CA ALA A 192 -2.27 -1.94 -5.48
C ALA A 192 -0.95 -1.84 -6.28
N ARG A 193 -0.92 -1.09 -7.40
CA ARG A 193 0.29 -0.84 -8.18
C ARG A 193 1.33 0.00 -7.45
N THR A 194 0.90 0.89 -6.57
CA THR A 194 1.79 1.66 -5.70
C THR A 194 2.61 0.74 -4.77
N PHE A 195 2.10 -0.46 -4.45
CA PHE A 195 2.85 -1.52 -3.76
C PHE A 195 3.61 -2.47 -4.70
N GLY A 196 3.48 -2.30 -6.02
CA GLY A 196 4.15 -3.12 -7.02
C GLY A 196 3.47 -4.44 -7.32
N TRP A 197 2.22 -4.60 -6.86
CA TRP A 197 1.45 -5.79 -7.14
C TRP A 197 0.79 -5.72 -8.51
N THR A 198 0.70 -6.88 -9.18
CA THR A 198 0.19 -6.99 -10.55
C THR A 198 -1.17 -7.69 -10.61
N LEU A 199 -1.96 -7.57 -9.55
CA LEU A 199 -3.28 -8.17 -9.43
C LEU A 199 -4.31 -7.38 -10.23
N ASN A 200 -5.24 -8.07 -10.88
CA ASN A 200 -6.30 -7.46 -11.67
C ASN A 200 -7.52 -7.16 -10.78
N ILE A 201 -7.75 -5.91 -10.41
CA ILE A 201 -8.95 -5.49 -9.62
C ILE A 201 -10.24 -5.50 -10.48
N GLY A 202 -10.13 -5.67 -11.80
CA GLY A 202 -11.26 -5.74 -12.73
C GLY A 202 -11.91 -4.40 -13.08
N THR A 203 -11.77 -3.37 -12.25
CA THR A 203 -12.32 -2.03 -12.49
C THR A 203 -11.49 -1.18 -13.47
N GLU A 204 -10.22 -1.52 -13.68
CA GLU A 204 -9.30 -0.72 -14.49
C GLU A 204 -9.09 -1.22 -15.91
N ASN A 205 -9.53 -2.45 -16.21
CA ASN A 205 -9.44 -3.02 -17.56
C ASN A 205 -10.56 -2.53 -18.50
N SER A 206 -11.28 -1.47 -18.11
CA SER A 206 -12.40 -0.90 -18.87
C SER A 206 -12.15 0.50 -19.46
N PRO A 207 -10.94 0.81 -19.96
CA PRO A 207 -10.86 1.77 -21.07
C PRO A 207 -9.94 1.37 -22.25
N LEU A 208 -9.16 0.28 -22.17
CA LEU A 208 -8.25 -0.14 -23.27
C LEU A 208 -8.62 -1.44 -23.99
N ALA A 209 -9.54 -2.24 -23.44
CA ALA A 209 -10.06 -3.45 -24.12
C ALA A 209 -11.32 -3.18 -24.97
N CYS A 210 -11.88 -1.96 -24.93
CA CYS A 210 -12.97 -1.53 -25.80
C CYS A 210 -12.40 -0.58 -26.85
N SER A 211 -12.07 -1.08 -28.04
CA SER A 211 -11.77 -0.25 -29.22
C SER A 211 -12.96 0.62 -29.65
N ASN A 212 -14.14 0.39 -29.07
CA ASN A 212 -15.34 1.17 -29.28
C ASN A 212 -16.04 1.50 -27.94
N PRO A 213 -16.09 2.78 -27.51
CA PRO A 213 -16.74 3.20 -26.27
C PRO A 213 -18.27 2.99 -26.26
N THR A 214 -18.89 2.73 -27.42
CA THR A 214 -20.35 2.46 -27.51
C THR A 214 -20.74 0.99 -27.36
N SER A 215 -19.78 0.05 -27.49
CA SER A 215 -20.02 -1.39 -27.32
C SER A 215 -19.59 -1.94 -25.96
N CYS A 216 -18.98 -1.09 -25.12
CA CYS A 216 -18.89 -1.32 -23.69
C CYS A 216 -20.31 -1.17 -23.13
N SER A 217 -21.18 -2.15 -23.40
CA SER A 217 -22.49 -2.23 -22.76
C SER A 217 -22.21 -2.18 -21.27
N THR A 218 -22.74 -1.18 -20.59
CA THR A 218 -22.93 -1.08 -19.14
C THR A 218 -22.72 -2.43 -18.45
N ALA A 219 -21.47 -2.80 -18.21
CA ALA A 219 -21.16 -3.66 -17.09
C ALA A 219 -21.39 -2.73 -15.92
N THR A 220 -22.67 -2.48 -15.65
CA THR A 220 -23.16 -1.87 -14.44
C THR A 220 -22.37 -2.62 -13.38
N VAL A 221 -21.43 -1.94 -12.72
CA VAL A 221 -20.94 -2.40 -11.43
C VAL A 221 -22.22 -2.72 -10.71
N ASN A 222 -22.45 -4.00 -10.46
CA ASN A 222 -23.79 -4.54 -10.31
C ASN A 222 -24.32 -4.04 -8.97
N THR A 223 -24.88 -2.83 -8.94
CA THR A 223 -25.42 -2.16 -7.76
C THR A 223 -26.73 -2.83 -7.31
N GLY A 224 -27.19 -3.86 -8.03
CA GLY A 224 -28.37 -4.67 -7.72
C GLY A 224 -28.09 -5.81 -6.74
N GLY A 225 -26.95 -5.84 -6.04
CA GLY A 225 -26.65 -6.86 -5.02
C GLY A 225 -26.22 -8.22 -5.56
N GLU A 226 -26.02 -8.40 -6.86
CA GLU A 226 -25.50 -9.67 -7.37
C GLU A 226 -24.04 -9.88 -6.96
N LYS A 227 -23.79 -10.98 -6.25
CA LYS A 227 -22.46 -11.48 -5.91
C LYS A 227 -21.69 -11.86 -7.18
N LYS A 228 -20.96 -10.91 -7.73
CA LYS A 228 -20.11 -11.07 -8.92
C LYS A 228 -18.67 -10.74 -8.58
N LEU A 229 -17.78 -11.66 -8.94
CA LEU A 229 -16.34 -11.50 -8.83
C LEU A 229 -15.80 -10.74 -10.06
N PHE A 230 -14.82 -9.87 -9.85
CA PHE A 230 -14.16 -9.06 -10.89
C PHE A 230 -12.66 -9.32 -10.96
N GLY A 231 -12.11 -9.36 -12.18
CA GLY A 231 -10.66 -9.54 -12.37
C GLY A 231 -10.14 -10.83 -11.71
N ASP A 232 -9.17 -10.68 -10.81
CA ASP A 232 -8.55 -11.76 -10.03
C ASP A 232 -9.28 -12.04 -8.70
N GLU A 233 -10.41 -11.40 -8.44
CA GLU A 233 -11.18 -11.57 -7.20
C GLU A 233 -11.57 -13.04 -6.99
N VAL A 234 -11.41 -13.51 -5.76
CA VAL A 234 -11.85 -14.83 -5.33
C VAL A 234 -12.88 -14.71 -4.22
N TYR A 235 -13.83 -15.63 -4.20
CA TYR A 235 -14.76 -15.72 -3.08
C TYR A 235 -14.07 -16.38 -1.88
N SER A 236 -13.70 -15.57 -0.88
CA SER A 236 -13.00 -16.03 0.32
C SER A 236 -13.57 -15.35 1.58
N PRO A 237 -14.72 -15.82 2.10
CA PRO A 237 -15.38 -15.17 3.23
C PRO A 237 -14.68 -15.39 4.58
N THR A 238 -13.90 -16.48 4.68
CA THR A 238 -13.22 -16.92 5.90
C THR A 238 -11.88 -17.59 5.58
N TRP A 239 -10.94 -17.54 6.52
CA TRP A 239 -9.58 -18.05 6.38
C TRP A 239 -9.16 -18.90 7.57
N LEU A 240 -8.19 -19.78 7.33
CA LEU A 240 -7.41 -20.46 8.36
C LEU A 240 -5.98 -19.93 8.36
N ARG A 241 -5.30 -20.02 9.51
CA ARG A 241 -3.87 -19.76 9.56
C ARG A 241 -3.14 -20.77 8.68
N ALA A 242 -2.35 -20.27 7.73
CA ALA A 242 -1.46 -21.10 6.93
C ALA A 242 -0.35 -21.74 7.78
N ASP A 243 0.02 -21.11 8.90
CA ASP A 243 0.97 -21.64 9.87
C ASP A 243 0.48 -21.34 11.30
N ALA A 244 0.20 -22.40 12.06
CA ALA A 244 -0.31 -22.29 13.43
C ALA A 244 0.72 -21.78 14.45
N SER A 245 2.01 -21.75 14.10
CA SER A 245 3.08 -21.20 14.96
C SER A 245 3.25 -19.69 14.81
N ARG A 246 2.59 -19.07 13.83
CA ARG A 246 2.69 -17.64 13.53
C ARG A 246 1.33 -16.95 13.66
N PRO A 247 1.33 -15.63 13.93
CA PRO A 247 0.10 -14.86 13.86
C PRO A 247 -0.31 -14.59 12.40
N VAL A 248 -1.56 -14.17 12.23
CA VAL A 248 -2.04 -13.51 11.00
C VAL A 248 -1.74 -12.02 11.11
N LEU A 249 -1.30 -11.39 10.02
CA LEU A 249 -1.13 -9.94 9.94
C LEU A 249 -2.21 -9.32 9.05
N LEU A 250 -2.86 -8.25 9.52
CA LEU A 250 -3.83 -7.46 8.75
C LEU A 250 -3.37 -6.01 8.62
N TRP A 251 -2.61 -5.72 7.58
CA TRP A 251 -2.01 -4.41 7.35
C TRP A 251 -3.01 -3.41 6.77
N PRO A 252 -3.11 -2.20 7.34
CA PRO A 252 -3.82 -1.07 6.72
C PRO A 252 -2.98 -0.52 5.56
N LEU A 253 -3.46 -0.68 4.33
CA LEU A 253 -2.72 -0.20 3.16
C LEU A 253 -3.11 1.20 2.76
N ALA A 254 -4.40 1.51 2.85
CA ALA A 254 -4.91 2.85 2.62
C ALA A 254 -6.19 3.06 3.43
N THR A 255 -6.42 4.29 3.84
CA THR A 255 -7.74 4.75 4.24
C THR A 255 -8.08 5.97 3.41
N ILE A 256 -9.26 5.91 2.83
CA ILE A 256 -9.76 6.92 1.92
C ILE A 256 -11.21 7.14 2.33
N SER A 257 -11.40 8.20 3.10
CA SER A 257 -12.66 8.49 3.75
C SER A 257 -12.88 9.97 3.88
N GLY A 258 -14.15 10.37 3.99
CA GLY A 258 -14.49 11.74 4.35
C GLY A 258 -13.86 12.10 5.70
N ARG A 259 -13.50 13.37 5.86
CA ARG A 259 -12.85 13.89 7.06
C ARG A 259 -13.64 13.55 8.32
N THR A 260 -12.94 12.91 9.24
CA THR A 260 -13.40 12.72 10.62
C THR A 260 -12.29 13.12 11.59
N ASP A 261 -12.67 13.72 12.71
CA ASP A 261 -11.73 14.16 13.75
C ASP A 261 -11.39 13.00 14.69
N ALA A 262 -12.39 12.17 14.99
CA ALA A 262 -12.29 11.03 15.88
C ALA A 262 -11.82 9.75 15.17
N PRO A 263 -11.28 8.78 15.91
CA PRO A 263 -11.01 7.44 15.38
C PRO A 263 -12.25 6.83 14.73
N HIS A 264 -12.06 6.17 13.60
CA HIS A 264 -13.17 5.63 12.80
C HIS A 264 -12.85 4.26 12.22
N SER A 265 -13.84 3.67 11.56
CA SER A 265 -13.74 2.40 10.82
C SER A 265 -13.06 1.28 11.64
N PRO A 266 -13.69 0.81 12.74
CA PRO A 266 -13.13 -0.24 13.58
C PRO A 266 -12.92 -1.50 12.74
N THR A 267 -11.67 -1.99 12.71
CA THR A 267 -11.28 -3.20 11.99
C THR A 267 -11.08 -4.33 12.99
N ARG A 268 -11.73 -5.46 12.71
CA ARG A 268 -11.86 -6.59 13.63
C ARG A 268 -11.64 -7.90 12.88
N TRP A 269 -11.20 -8.91 13.63
CA TRP A 269 -11.32 -10.30 13.19
C TRP A 269 -12.45 -10.99 13.96
N VAL A 270 -13.11 -11.96 13.33
CA VAL A 270 -14.27 -12.63 13.91
C VAL A 270 -14.13 -14.15 13.76
N PRO A 271 -14.21 -14.95 14.83
CA PRO A 271 -14.28 -16.40 14.69
C PRO A 271 -15.46 -16.82 13.80
N GLN A 272 -15.25 -17.78 12.90
CA GLN A 272 -16.33 -18.30 12.05
C GLN A 272 -17.48 -18.86 12.90
N GLY A 273 -18.72 -18.51 12.54
CA GLY A 273 -19.93 -18.90 13.29
C GLY A 273 -20.23 -18.04 14.52
N SER A 274 -19.36 -17.09 14.88
CA SER A 274 -19.67 -16.12 15.93
C SER A 274 -20.76 -15.13 15.49
N THR A 275 -21.68 -14.80 16.40
CA THR A 275 -22.72 -13.77 16.18
C THR A 275 -22.27 -12.37 16.60
N GLY A 276 -21.13 -12.24 17.29
CA GLY A 276 -20.60 -10.95 17.77
C GLY A 276 -19.83 -10.17 16.72
N GLN A 277 -19.46 -8.92 17.04
CA GLN A 277 -18.66 -8.05 16.17
C GLN A 277 -17.19 -8.50 16.02
N GLY A 278 -16.73 -9.42 16.88
CA GLY A 278 -15.36 -9.90 16.92
C GLY A 278 -14.41 -9.00 17.72
N THR A 279 -13.14 -9.34 17.67
CA THR A 279 -12.08 -8.71 18.45
C THR A 279 -11.51 -7.52 17.67
N LEU A 280 -11.48 -6.36 18.30
CA LEU A 280 -10.88 -5.15 17.73
C LEU A 280 -9.38 -5.37 17.53
N LEU A 281 -8.91 -5.10 16.30
CA LEU A 281 -7.49 -5.03 15.98
C LEU A 281 -7.02 -3.59 16.12
N TYR A 282 -7.67 -2.69 15.37
CA TYR A 282 -7.36 -1.26 15.38
C TYR A 282 -8.53 -0.43 14.84
N ASN A 283 -8.44 0.87 15.06
CA ASN A 283 -9.22 1.88 14.33
C ASN A 283 -8.28 2.68 13.42
N PHE A 284 -8.82 3.32 12.39
CA PHE A 284 -8.09 4.35 11.67
C PHE A 284 -8.03 5.63 12.49
N ALA A 285 -6.90 6.32 12.38
CA ALA A 285 -6.73 7.63 12.98
C ALA A 285 -7.57 8.67 12.25
N GLY A 286 -8.32 9.46 13.01
CA GLY A 286 -8.94 10.68 12.51
C GLY A 286 -7.94 11.84 12.44
N ARG A 287 -8.41 13.00 11.99
CA ARG A 287 -7.65 14.23 11.79
C ARG A 287 -6.95 14.72 13.05
N ASP A 288 -7.58 14.63 14.22
CA ASP A 288 -6.98 15.10 15.49
C ASP A 288 -5.78 14.22 15.94
N ASN A 289 -5.59 13.07 15.28
CA ASN A 289 -4.47 12.17 15.50
C ASN A 289 -3.41 12.31 14.40
N ASP A 290 -3.39 13.46 13.72
CA ASP A 290 -2.42 13.73 12.68
C ASP A 290 -0.98 13.60 13.19
N ASP A 291 -0.08 13.25 12.28
CA ASP A 291 1.33 13.03 12.55
C ASP A 291 2.14 14.31 12.74
N ASN A 292 1.49 15.48 12.70
CA ASN A 292 2.12 16.81 12.66
C ASN A 292 3.14 16.91 11.51
N VAL A 293 2.99 16.10 10.46
CA VAL A 293 3.79 16.21 9.25
C VAL A 293 3.24 17.36 8.43
N ILE A 294 4.13 18.25 7.99
CA ILE A 294 3.79 19.32 7.05
C ILE A 294 3.12 18.69 5.81
N GLY A 295 1.92 19.17 5.48
CA GLY A 295 1.06 18.62 4.43
C GLY A 295 0.05 17.56 4.90
N SER A 296 0.09 17.09 6.15
CA SER A 296 -0.93 16.20 6.72
C SER A 296 -1.99 16.97 7.53
N ASN A 297 -2.13 18.26 7.27
CA ASN A 297 -2.97 19.14 8.09
C ASN A 297 -4.49 18.84 7.93
N ASP A 298 -5.31 19.56 8.71
CA ASP A 298 -6.77 19.44 8.69
C ASP A 298 -7.40 19.65 7.30
N LEU A 299 -6.76 20.45 6.44
CA LEU A 299 -7.18 20.67 5.07
C LEU A 299 -6.87 19.46 4.19
N SER A 300 -5.88 18.66 4.58
CA SER A 300 -5.41 17.52 3.82
C SER A 300 -6.13 16.19 4.09
N GLY A 301 -7.17 16.23 4.94
CA GLY A 301 -7.84 15.03 5.44
C GLY A 301 -7.07 14.31 6.57
N GLY A 302 -5.84 14.73 6.86
CA GLY A 302 -4.94 14.07 7.81
C GLY A 302 -4.77 12.58 7.51
N GLU A 303 -5.00 11.75 8.52
CA GLU A 303 -4.94 10.30 8.39
C GLU A 303 -6.14 9.69 7.64
N ASN A 304 -7.22 10.45 7.34
CA ASN A 304 -8.42 9.93 6.65
C ASN A 304 -8.24 9.65 5.15
N GLN A 305 -7.18 10.21 4.52
CA GLN A 305 -6.92 10.13 3.09
C GLN A 305 -5.42 9.88 2.82
N LYS A 306 -4.96 8.66 3.11
CA LYS A 306 -3.53 8.33 3.15
C LYS A 306 -3.26 6.88 2.80
N ILE A 307 -2.14 6.63 2.12
CA ILE A 307 -1.55 5.30 1.98
C ILE A 307 -0.62 5.07 3.17
N LEU A 308 -0.70 3.86 3.74
CA LEU A 308 -0.04 3.47 4.98
C LEU A 308 -0.40 4.42 6.14
N PRO A 309 -1.70 4.59 6.44
CA PRO A 309 -2.14 5.46 7.51
C PRO A 309 -1.66 4.93 8.86
N LYS A 310 -1.61 5.83 9.83
CA LYS A 310 -1.53 5.46 11.24
C LYS A 310 -2.81 4.78 11.70
N ILE A 311 -2.67 4.02 12.76
CA ILE A 311 -3.76 3.31 13.40
C ILE A 311 -3.79 3.58 14.90
N LEU A 312 -4.97 3.43 15.50
CA LEU A 312 -5.13 3.41 16.94
C LEU A 312 -5.28 1.97 17.43
N VAL A 313 -4.31 1.53 18.23
CA VAL A 313 -4.37 0.28 19.00
C VAL A 313 -4.52 0.66 20.46
N ASN A 314 -5.61 0.21 21.10
CA ASN A 314 -5.95 0.60 22.48
C ASN A 314 -5.95 2.13 22.69
N ASN A 315 -6.49 2.88 21.71
CA ASN A 315 -6.51 4.35 21.67
C ASN A 315 -5.13 5.03 21.62
N VAL A 316 -4.07 4.29 21.30
CA VAL A 316 -2.73 4.84 21.07
C VAL A 316 -2.48 4.95 19.58
N ASN A 317 -2.30 6.18 19.09
CA ASN A 317 -1.94 6.45 17.71
C ASN A 317 -0.53 5.93 17.41
N SER A 318 -0.38 5.11 16.37
CA SER A 318 0.88 4.44 16.06
C SER A 318 1.04 4.19 14.56
N THR A 319 2.29 4.20 14.10
CA THR A 319 2.63 3.64 12.79
C THR A 319 2.46 2.12 12.85
N PRO A 320 1.75 1.49 11.90
CA PRO A 320 1.57 0.04 11.88
C PRO A 320 2.92 -0.69 11.89
N THR A 321 3.01 -1.73 12.71
CA THR A 321 4.10 -2.70 12.75
C THR A 321 3.50 -4.10 12.84
N ALA A 322 4.30 -5.14 12.59
CA ALA A 322 3.81 -6.52 12.67
C ALA A 322 3.10 -6.82 14.02
N GLY A 323 3.64 -6.34 15.14
CA GLY A 323 3.06 -6.58 16.48
C GLY A 323 1.87 -5.68 16.86
N THR A 324 1.46 -4.74 15.99
CA THR A 324 0.26 -3.92 16.20
C THR A 324 -0.89 -4.30 15.26
N VAL A 325 -0.60 -5.15 14.27
CA VAL A 325 -1.57 -5.62 13.27
C VAL A 325 -1.74 -7.14 13.27
N ASP A 326 -1.19 -7.80 14.30
CA ASP A 326 -1.23 -9.25 14.42
C ASP A 326 -2.41 -9.76 15.25
N PHE A 327 -2.80 -11.01 14.99
CA PHE A 327 -3.74 -11.76 15.82
C PHE A 327 -3.58 -13.27 15.62
N ILE A 328 -4.05 -14.04 16.62
CA ILE A 328 -3.86 -15.49 16.68
C ILE A 328 -5.24 -16.17 16.77
N PRO A 329 -5.92 -16.42 15.64
CA PRO A 329 -7.18 -17.15 15.64
C PRO A 329 -6.93 -18.65 15.86
N SER A 330 -7.70 -19.28 16.75
CA SER A 330 -7.64 -20.72 17.04
C SER A 330 -8.50 -21.56 16.09
N THR A 331 -9.39 -20.93 15.34
CA THR A 331 -10.31 -21.53 14.36
C THR A 331 -10.26 -20.74 13.05
N SER A 332 -11.08 -21.16 12.08
CA SER A 332 -11.39 -20.31 10.93
C SER A 332 -11.95 -18.96 11.40
N PHE A 333 -11.63 -17.89 10.67
CA PHE A 333 -12.01 -16.52 11.00
C PHE A 333 -12.43 -15.74 9.75
N GLY A 334 -13.29 -14.75 9.91
CA GLY A 334 -13.56 -13.70 8.94
C GLY A 334 -13.11 -12.34 9.45
N LEU A 335 -13.41 -11.30 8.68
CA LEU A 335 -13.17 -9.91 9.04
C LEU A 335 -14.49 -9.18 9.30
N ASN A 336 -14.40 -8.12 10.10
CA ASN A 336 -15.43 -7.12 10.22
C ASN A 336 -14.80 -5.73 10.17
N ALA A 337 -15.32 -4.86 9.31
CA ALA A 337 -14.93 -3.46 9.24
C ALA A 337 -16.20 -2.62 9.33
N ASN A 338 -16.32 -1.82 10.39
CA ASN A 338 -17.46 -0.93 10.60
C ASN A 338 -18.85 -1.62 10.46
N GLY A 339 -18.98 -2.86 10.92
CA GLY A 339 -20.24 -3.61 10.83
C GLY A 339 -20.46 -4.38 9.53
N ALA A 340 -19.63 -4.16 8.50
CA ALA A 340 -19.59 -5.01 7.32
C ALA A 340 -18.74 -6.26 7.60
N PHE A 341 -19.17 -7.43 7.15
CA PHE A 341 -18.48 -8.70 7.35
C PHE A 341 -17.96 -9.28 6.03
N SER A 342 -16.83 -9.96 6.09
CA SER A 342 -16.34 -10.75 4.94
C SER A 342 -17.19 -11.98 4.65
N ASP A 343 -17.91 -12.49 5.65
CA ASP A 343 -18.92 -13.52 5.49
C ASP A 343 -20.24 -12.88 5.04
N ASP A 344 -20.54 -12.99 3.75
CA ASP A 344 -21.74 -12.43 3.12
C ASP A 344 -23.04 -12.82 3.86
N SER A 345 -23.08 -14.01 4.49
CA SER A 345 -24.28 -14.47 5.21
C SER A 345 -24.61 -13.66 6.47
N ARG A 346 -23.67 -12.82 6.91
CA ARG A 346 -23.80 -11.93 8.06
C ARG A 346 -24.13 -10.49 7.69
N ASN A 347 -24.08 -10.16 6.41
CA ASN A 347 -24.46 -8.85 5.92
C ASN A 347 -25.98 -8.78 5.68
N GLY A 348 -26.53 -7.57 5.61
CA GLY A 348 -27.96 -7.36 5.41
C GLY A 348 -28.44 -7.72 4.00
N GLU A 349 -29.76 -7.79 3.82
CA GLU A 349 -30.45 -7.98 2.53
C GLU A 349 -30.20 -6.74 1.64
N GLY A 350 -29.07 -6.73 0.94
CA GLY A 350 -28.60 -5.58 0.14
C GLY A 350 -27.08 -5.48 0.06
N ASP A 351 -26.39 -6.05 1.05
CA ASP A 351 -24.94 -5.96 1.22
C ASP A 351 -24.26 -7.30 0.93
N LEU A 352 -24.60 -7.87 -0.22
CA LEU A 352 -24.29 -9.27 -0.53
C LEU A 352 -22.81 -9.55 -0.81
N HIS A 353 -21.96 -8.52 -0.90
CA HIS A 353 -20.51 -8.67 -1.07
C HIS A 353 -19.72 -7.41 -0.67
N ASN A 354 -19.53 -7.21 0.65
CA ASN A 354 -18.87 -6.01 1.19
C ASN A 354 -17.35 -6.06 1.18
N PHE A 355 -16.75 -7.26 1.13
CA PHE A 355 -15.32 -7.45 1.10
C PHE A 355 -14.95 -8.11 -0.22
N ARG A 356 -14.02 -7.50 -0.95
CA ARG A 356 -13.43 -8.11 -2.14
C ARG A 356 -12.06 -8.63 -1.80
N VAL A 357 -11.70 -9.80 -2.31
CA VAL A 357 -10.46 -10.48 -1.92
C VAL A 357 -9.70 -10.89 -3.17
N PHE A 358 -8.47 -10.43 -3.28
CA PHE A 358 -7.60 -10.65 -4.43
C PHE A 358 -6.31 -11.35 -3.98
N PRO A 359 -5.88 -12.44 -4.63
CA PRO A 359 -4.59 -13.03 -4.36
C PRO A 359 -3.47 -12.05 -4.74
N VAL A 360 -2.54 -11.79 -3.83
CA VAL A 360 -1.41 -10.89 -4.09
C VAL A 360 -0.46 -11.55 -5.08
N ARG A 361 -0.07 -10.79 -6.12
CA ARG A 361 0.98 -11.16 -7.07
C ARG A 361 2.10 -10.15 -6.97
N ASP A 362 3.34 -10.63 -6.99
CA ASP A 362 4.52 -9.77 -6.99
C ASP A 362 4.68 -9.03 -8.32
N GLN A 363 5.72 -8.18 -8.42
CA GLN A 363 6.05 -7.42 -9.64
C GLN A 363 6.29 -8.26 -10.90
N ARG A 364 6.39 -9.59 -10.79
CA ARG A 364 6.56 -10.54 -11.90
C ARG A 364 5.28 -11.33 -12.21
N GLY A 365 4.16 -11.02 -11.55
CA GLY A 365 2.93 -11.80 -11.67
C GLY A 365 2.91 -13.09 -10.86
N THR A 366 3.95 -13.37 -10.08
CA THR A 366 4.05 -14.59 -9.28
C THR A 366 3.18 -14.45 -8.04
N LEU A 367 2.36 -15.47 -7.77
CA LEU A 367 1.53 -15.50 -6.56
C LEU A 367 2.43 -15.42 -5.32
N VAL A 368 2.13 -14.47 -4.43
CA VAL A 368 2.74 -14.40 -3.11
C VAL A 368 1.95 -15.32 -2.18
N PRO A 369 2.53 -16.45 -1.72
CA PRO A 369 1.77 -17.42 -0.94
C PRO A 369 1.14 -16.82 0.31
N ASN A 370 -0.10 -17.24 0.60
CA ASN A 370 -0.86 -16.85 1.79
C ASN A 370 -1.01 -15.32 1.98
N SER A 371 -1.00 -14.56 0.89
CA SER A 371 -1.14 -13.11 0.91
C SER A 371 -2.31 -12.66 0.04
N TRP A 372 -3.14 -11.79 0.60
CA TRP A 372 -4.40 -11.32 0.02
C TRP A 372 -4.47 -9.80 0.13
N PHE A 373 -4.91 -9.17 -0.94
CA PHE A 373 -5.32 -7.78 -0.96
C PHE A 373 -6.84 -7.74 -0.82
N ILE A 374 -7.35 -6.91 0.07
CA ILE A 374 -8.74 -6.90 0.50
C ILE A 374 -9.26 -5.47 0.40
N THR A 375 -10.48 -5.29 -0.11
CA THR A 375 -11.13 -3.98 -0.17
C THR A 375 -12.53 -3.95 0.38
#